data_AF-A0A640Y6A1-F1
#
_entry.id   AF-A0A640Y6A1-F1
#
_cell.length_a   1.000
_cell.length_b   1.000
_cell.length_c   1.000
_cell.angle_alpha   90.00
_cell.angle_beta   90.00
_cell.angle_gamma   90.00
#
_symmetry.space_group_name_H-M   'P 1'
#
loop_
_entity.id
_entity.type
_entity.pdbx_description
1 polymer ?
#
loop_
_entity_poly.entity_id
_entity_poly.type
_entity_poly.pdbx_seq_one_letter_code
_entity_poly.pdbx_strand_id
1 'polypeptide(L)'
;MKKVEAFIRHEAFEPIRQELLERGIPSLSISEVKGSGRQKGVVEHYRGASLTVNVRPKLKIECVVDDSEKELVVETILKHARTGSIGDGKIFVLPVEEAIRIRTGEEGEDVLQAHEGPEVPAV
;
A
#
# COMPACT_ATOMS: atom_id res chain seq x y z
N MET A 1 -5.47 6.14 -15.36
CA MET A 1 -5.21 5.33 -14.14
C MET A 1 -3.78 5.50 -13.63
N LYS A 2 -3.61 5.34 -12.31
CA LYS A 2 -2.32 5.36 -11.60
C LYS A 2 -2.25 4.22 -10.60
N LYS A 3 -1.07 3.63 -10.44
CA LYS A 3 -0.78 2.73 -9.32
C LYS A 3 -0.09 3.51 -8.20
N VAL A 4 -0.71 3.52 -7.03
CA VAL A 4 -0.10 3.99 -5.78
C VAL A 4 0.51 2.77 -5.08
N GLU A 5 1.84 2.79 -4.93
CA GLU A 5 2.61 1.76 -4.22
C GLU A 5 3.26 2.39 -3.00
N ALA A 6 2.82 2.03 -1.80
CA ALA A 6 3.27 2.61 -0.54
C ALA A 6 3.93 1.58 0.37
N PHE A 7 5.10 1.90 0.91
CA PHE A 7 5.83 1.10 1.89
C PHE A 7 5.68 1.76 3.26
N ILE A 8 4.90 1.17 4.16
CA ILE A 8 4.52 1.77 5.44
C ILE A 8 4.92 0.88 6.63
N ARG A 9 4.78 1.42 7.85
CA ARG A 9 4.76 0.60 9.06
C ARG A 9 3.45 -0.19 9.15
N HIS A 10 3.48 -1.37 9.77
CA HIS A 10 2.33 -2.28 9.80
C HIS A 10 1.14 -1.68 10.53
N GLU A 11 1.39 -0.99 11.65
CA GLU A 11 0.36 -0.36 12.48
C GLU A 11 -0.41 0.77 11.77
N ALA A 12 0.13 1.33 10.69
CA ALA A 12 -0.54 2.38 9.92
C ALA A 12 -1.57 1.84 8.93
N PHE A 13 -1.61 0.52 8.68
CA PHE A 13 -2.45 -0.05 7.62
C PHE A 13 -3.95 0.08 7.90
N GLU A 14 -4.41 -0.34 9.08
CA GLU A 14 -5.84 -0.43 9.34
C GLU A 14 -6.56 0.93 9.27
N PRO A 15 -6.01 2.04 9.81
CA PRO A 15 -6.58 3.37 9.62
C PRO A 15 -6.63 3.82 8.16
N ILE A 16 -5.60 3.49 7.36
CA ILE A 16 -5.57 3.78 5.91
C ILE A 16 -6.68 3.01 5.19
N ARG A 17 -6.79 1.70 5.46
CA ARG A 17 -7.78 0.82 4.85
C ARG A 17 -9.21 1.32 5.13
N GLN A 18 -9.48 1.71 6.37
CA GLN A 18 -10.80 2.19 6.77
C GLN A 18 -11.16 3.52 6.07
N GLU A 19 -10.27 4.52 6.09
CA GLU A 19 -10.58 5.82 5.46
C GLU A 19 -10.69 5.72 3.94
N LEU A 20 -9.89 4.88 3.28
CA LEU A 20 -10.02 4.63 1.83
C LEU A 20 -11.36 3.95 1.50
N LEU A 21 -11.78 2.98 2.31
CA LEU A 21 -13.07 2.31 2.15
C LEU A 21 -14.24 3.29 2.30
N GLU A 22 -14.22 4.15 3.33
CA GLU A 22 -15.24 5.19 3.55
C GLU A 22 -15.32 6.19 2.40
N ARG A 23 -14.22 6.41 1.69
CA ARG A 23 -14.12 7.28 0.52
C ARG A 23 -14.47 6.58 -0.79
N GLY A 24 -14.92 5.33 -0.76
CA GLY A 24 -15.34 4.58 -1.95
C GLY A 24 -14.19 3.90 -2.71
N ILE A 25 -13.02 3.72 -2.09
CA ILE A 25 -11.87 3.02 -2.66
C ILE A 25 -11.67 1.68 -1.93
N PRO A 26 -12.41 0.62 -2.30
CA PRO A 26 -12.37 -0.65 -1.58
C PRO A 26 -11.19 -1.56 -2.00
N SER A 27 -10.66 -1.36 -3.21
CA SER A 27 -9.72 -2.31 -3.82
C SER A 27 -8.26 -1.94 -3.52
N LEU A 28 -7.65 -2.69 -2.62
CA LEU A 28 -6.22 -2.64 -2.35
C LEU A 28 -5.63 -4.04 -2.20
N SER A 29 -4.36 -4.17 -2.55
CA SER A 29 -3.55 -5.36 -2.30
C SER A 29 -2.46 -5.03 -1.29
N ILE A 30 -2.15 -5.99 -0.41
CA ILE A 30 -1.05 -5.85 0.55
C ILE A 30 -0.05 -6.99 0.43
N SER A 31 1.21 -6.70 0.70
CA SER A 31 2.25 -7.72 0.85
C SER A 31 3.22 -7.33 1.96
N GLU A 32 3.66 -8.30 2.74
CA GLU A 32 4.75 -8.10 3.69
C GLU A 32 6.09 -8.08 2.97
N VAL A 33 6.89 -7.05 3.24
CA VAL A 33 8.20 -6.88 2.61
C VAL A 33 9.25 -6.50 3.66
N LYS A 34 10.52 -6.62 3.32
CA LYS A 34 11.64 -6.12 4.14
C LYS A 34 12.32 -5.00 3.37
N GLY A 35 12.43 -3.83 3.98
CA GLY A 35 13.05 -2.65 3.38
C GLY A 35 14.30 -2.21 4.13
N SER A 36 15.33 -1.77 3.40
CA SER A 36 16.44 -1.00 3.94
C SER A 36 16.24 0.48 3.62
N GLY A 37 16.38 1.33 4.63
CA GLY A 37 16.49 2.78 4.42
C GLY A 37 17.90 3.16 3.96
N ARG A 38 18.14 4.47 3.78
CA ARG A 38 19.51 5.00 3.63
C ARG A 38 20.33 4.96 4.93
N GLN A 39 19.72 4.57 6.04
CA GLN A 39 20.36 4.49 7.35
C GLN A 39 21.15 3.18 7.45
N LYS A 40 22.36 3.24 8.05
CA LYS A 40 23.23 2.08 8.28
C LYS A 40 22.48 1.04 9.14
N GLY A 41 22.65 -0.24 8.82
CA GLY A 41 22.03 -1.35 9.54
C GLY A 41 22.33 -1.33 11.03
N VAL A 42 21.41 -1.86 11.84
CA VAL A 42 21.64 -1.99 13.28
C VAL A 42 22.44 -3.26 13.51
N VAL A 43 23.55 -3.15 14.24
CA VAL A 43 24.33 -4.29 14.68
C VAL A 43 23.67 -4.86 15.92
N GLU A 44 23.07 -6.04 15.82
CA GLU A 44 22.55 -6.81 16.95
C GLU A 44 23.61 -7.82 17.38
N HIS A 45 23.90 -7.87 18.68
CA HIS A 45 24.78 -8.89 19.25
C HIS A 45 23.94 -10.07 19.74
N TYR A 46 24.09 -11.23 19.12
CA TYR A 46 23.41 -12.47 19.52
C TYR A 46 24.43 -13.55 19.85
N ARG A 47 24.49 -13.96 21.13
CA ARG A 47 25.38 -15.03 21.64
C ARG A 47 26.86 -14.87 21.21
N GLY A 48 27.39 -13.65 21.27
CA GLY A 48 28.79 -13.35 20.93
C GLY A 48 29.08 -13.18 19.42
N ALA A 49 28.09 -13.41 18.55
CA ALA A 49 28.16 -13.04 17.13
C ALA A 49 27.48 -11.68 16.90
N SER A 50 28.07 -10.85 16.04
CA SER A 50 27.47 -9.59 15.61
C SER A 50 26.70 -9.84 14.31
N LEU A 51 25.38 -9.70 14.33
CA LEU A 51 24.53 -9.77 13.15
C LEU A 51 24.12 -8.34 12.75
N THR A 52 24.53 -7.90 11.57
CA THR A 52 24.06 -6.62 11.04
C THR A 52 22.70 -6.82 10.37
N VAL A 53 21.64 -6.31 11.00
CA VAL A 53 20.29 -6.33 10.42
C VAL A 53 20.10 -5.08 9.56
N ASN A 54 20.18 -5.27 8.24
CA ASN A 54 20.11 -4.18 7.26
C ASN A 54 18.69 -3.84 6.81
N VAL A 55 17.72 -4.72 7.07
CA VAL A 55 16.34 -4.58 6.59
C VAL A 55 15.35 -4.71 7.74
N ARG A 56 14.27 -3.93 7.68
CA ARG A 56 13.16 -3.98 8.65
C ARG A 56 11.86 -4.39 7.95
N PRO A 57 10.97 -5.15 8.63
CA PRO A 57 9.64 -5.45 8.11
C PRO A 57 8.85 -4.17 7.81
N LYS A 58 8.13 -4.19 6.69
CA LYS A 58 7.21 -3.14 6.22
C LYS A 58 6.01 -3.80 5.55
N LEU A 59 4.89 -3.08 5.55
CA LEU A 59 3.75 -3.45 4.73
C LEU A 59 3.81 -2.65 3.43
N LYS A 60 3.66 -3.33 2.30
CA LYS A 60 3.50 -2.71 0.99
C LYS A 60 2.03 -2.69 0.63
N ILE A 61 1.48 -1.52 0.37
CA ILE A 61 0.12 -1.30 -0.15
C ILE A 61 0.24 -1.03 -1.65
N GLU A 62 -0.57 -1.71 -2.45
CA GLU A 62 -0.75 -1.42 -3.88
C GLU A 62 -2.23 -1.17 -4.16
N CYS A 63 -2.51 -0.03 -4.79
CA CYS A 63 -3.85 0.36 -5.19
C CYS A 63 -3.78 1.01 -6.57
N VAL A 64 -4.62 0.55 -7.51
CA VAL A 64 -4.80 1.20 -8.80
C VAL A 64 -6.06 2.04 -8.72
N VAL A 65 -5.96 3.31 -9.08
CA VAL A 65 -7.06 4.28 -9.02
C VAL A 65 -7.11 5.13 -10.28
N ASP A 66 -8.20 5.87 -10.44
CA ASP A 66 -8.25 6.89 -11.47
C ASP A 66 -7.23 8.01 -11.19
N ASP A 67 -6.80 8.72 -12.23
CA ASP A 67 -5.85 9.82 -12.05
C ASP A 67 -6.42 10.94 -11.16
N SER A 68 -7.73 11.16 -11.21
CA SER A 68 -8.43 12.14 -10.36
C SER A 68 -8.42 11.76 -8.87
N GLU A 69 -8.36 10.48 -8.54
CA GLU A 69 -8.39 9.95 -7.17
C GLU A 69 -6.98 9.73 -6.58
N LYS A 70 -5.94 9.76 -7.42
CA LYS A 70 -4.53 9.59 -7.03
C LYS A 70 -4.15 10.43 -5.80
N GLU A 71 -4.54 11.70 -5.79
CA GLU A 71 -4.17 12.63 -4.71
C GLU A 71 -4.86 12.25 -3.38
N LEU A 72 -6.14 11.88 -3.44
CA LEU A 72 -6.91 11.42 -2.29
C LEU A 72 -6.25 10.23 -1.59
N VAL A 73 -5.78 9.25 -2.38
CA VAL A 73 -5.10 8.06 -1.85
C VAL A 73 -3.78 8.44 -1.21
N VAL A 74 -2.97 9.27 -1.89
CA VAL A 74 -1.67 9.72 -1.37
C VAL A 74 -1.84 10.48 -0.07
N GLU A 75 -2.78 11.42 -0.01
CA GLU A 75 -3.07 12.21 1.20
C GLU A 75 -3.54 11.33 2.36
N THR A 76 -4.42 10.36 2.09
CA THR A 76 -4.90 9.42 3.12
C THR A 76 -3.77 8.58 3.69
N ILE A 77 -2.88 8.05 2.84
CA ILE A 77 -1.70 7.30 3.28
C ILE A 77 -0.78 8.20 4.11
N LEU A 78 -0.51 9.43 3.65
CA LEU A 78 0.34 10.38 4.36
C LEU A 78 -0.21 10.74 5.74
N LYS A 79 -1.53 10.97 5.84
CA LYS A 79 -2.22 11.33 7.08
C LYS A 79 -2.00 10.28 8.19
N HIS A 80 -2.05 9.00 7.84
CA HIS A 80 -1.97 7.91 8.82
C HIS A 80 -0.57 7.30 8.97
N ALA A 81 0.24 7.29 7.92
CA ALA A 81 1.57 6.68 7.96
C ALA A 81 2.66 7.62 8.50
N ARG A 82 2.47 8.94 8.45
CA ARG A 82 3.48 9.93 8.84
C ARG A 82 3.47 10.18 10.35
N THR A 83 4.57 9.86 11.02
CA THR A 83 4.84 10.31 12.41
C THR A 83 5.93 11.38 12.47
N GLY A 84 6.61 11.66 11.35
CA GLY A 84 7.77 12.54 11.30
C GLY A 84 9.09 11.85 11.69
N SER A 85 9.06 10.53 11.88
CA SER A 85 10.21 9.74 12.30
C SER A 85 10.85 9.02 11.13
N ILE A 86 12.14 8.72 11.24
CA ILE A 86 12.81 7.88 10.24
C ILE A 86 12.12 6.52 10.18
N GLY A 87 11.83 6.07 8.96
CA GLY A 87 11.17 4.79 8.71
C GLY A 87 9.66 4.88 8.49
N ASP A 88 9.07 6.07 8.44
CA ASP A 88 7.65 6.26 8.08
C ASP A 88 7.29 5.54 6.78
N GLY A 89 8.14 5.65 5.75
CA GLY A 89 7.89 4.97 4.49
C GLY A 89 8.31 5.73 3.25
N LYS A 90 7.85 5.23 2.11
CA LYS A 90 7.84 5.93 0.82
C LYS A 90 6.57 5.57 0.06
N ILE A 91 6.11 6.49 -0.77
CA ILE A 91 5.04 6.27 -1.74
C ILE A 91 5.62 6.48 -3.13
N PHE A 92 5.32 5.57 -4.05
CA PHE A 92 5.61 5.70 -5.46
C PHE A 92 4.30 5.72 -6.23
N VAL A 93 4.25 6.56 -7.26
CA VAL A 93 3.11 6.64 -8.16
C VAL A 93 3.60 6.27 -9.55
N LEU A 94 3.02 5.22 -10.12
CA LEU A 94 3.37 4.69 -11.43
C LEU A 94 2.20 4.87 -12.40
N PRO A 95 2.46 5.11 -13.70
CA PRO A 95 1.42 5.04 -14.71
C PRO A 95 0.89 3.61 -14.83
N VAL A 96 -0.42 3.46 -15.04
CA VAL A 96 -1.06 2.20 -15.43
C VAL A 96 -1.72 2.45 -16.78
N GLU A 97 -1.26 1.72 -17.78
CA GLU A 97 -1.73 1.86 -19.16
C GLU A 97 -3.06 1.14 -19.36
N GLU A 98 -3.24 -0.01 -18.71
CA GLU A 98 -4.40 -0.88 -18.91
C GLU A 98 -4.77 -1.60 -17.60
N ALA A 99 -6.06 -1.84 -17.41
CA ALA A 99 -6.60 -2.65 -16.34
C ALA A 99 -7.70 -3.53 -16.93
N ILE A 100 -7.68 -4.81 -16.57
CA ILE A 100 -8.63 -5.80 -17.09
C ILE A 100 -9.20 -6.58 -15.91
N ARG A 101 -10.52 -6.65 -15.84
CA ARG A 101 -11.24 -7.42 -14.84
C ARG A 101 -11.39 -8.87 -15.31
N ILE A 102 -10.67 -9.79 -14.66
CA ILE A 102 -10.61 -11.21 -15.06
C ILE A 102 -12.01 -11.86 -15.23
N ARG A 103 -12.96 -11.57 -14.35
CA ARG A 103 -14.29 -12.22 -14.36
C ARG A 103 -15.13 -11.83 -15.58
N THR A 104 -15.06 -10.58 -16.02
CA THR A 104 -15.98 -10.02 -17.04
C THR A 104 -15.28 -9.67 -18.34
N GLY A 105 -13.95 -9.53 -18.33
CA GLY A 105 -13.18 -8.99 -19.45
C GLY A 105 -13.37 -7.49 -19.66
N GLU A 106 -14.01 -6.78 -18.72
CA GLU A 106 -14.13 -5.32 -18.78
C GLU A 106 -12.74 -4.68 -18.64
N GLU A 107 -12.53 -3.59 -19.37
CA GLU A 107 -11.25 -2.88 -19.47
C GLU A 107 -11.39 -1.41 -19.06
N GLY A 108 -10.28 -0.80 -18.67
CA GLY A 108 -10.22 0.64 -18.41
C GLY A 108 -10.76 1.04 -17.03
N GLU A 109 -11.36 2.23 -16.94
CA GLU A 109 -11.76 2.85 -15.67
C GLU A 109 -12.92 2.12 -14.98
N ASP A 110 -13.79 1.44 -15.74
CA ASP A 110 -14.91 0.64 -15.21
C ASP A 110 -14.43 -0.50 -14.29
N VAL A 111 -13.17 -0.92 -14.45
CA VAL A 111 -12.54 -1.95 -13.61
C VAL A 111 -12.34 -1.48 -12.17
N LEU A 112 -12.16 -0.17 -11.97
CA LEU A 112 -11.82 0.44 -10.69
C LEU A 112 -13.03 0.65 -9.77
N GLN A 113 -14.23 0.61 -10.35
CA GLN A 113 -15.46 0.78 -9.59
C GLN A 113 -15.81 -0.49 -8.80
N ALA A 114 -16.43 -0.30 -7.63
CA ALA A 114 -17.03 -1.39 -6.88
C ALA A 114 -18.12 -2.08 -7.73
N HIS A 115 -18.18 -3.41 -7.69
CA HIS A 115 -19.31 -4.13 -8.27
C HIS A 115 -20.54 -3.97 -7.40
N GLU A 116 -21.65 -3.48 -7.95
CA GLU A 116 -22.99 -3.60 -7.35
C GLU A 116 -23.59 -5.01 -7.52
N GLY A 117 -22.74 -6.05 -7.41
CA GLY A 117 -23.18 -7.45 -7.43
C GLY A 117 -23.49 -7.95 -6.01
N PRO A 118 -24.30 -9.01 -5.83
CA PRO A 118 -24.53 -9.58 -4.51
C PRO A 118 -23.19 -9.90 -3.86
N GLU A 119 -22.96 -9.39 -2.66
CA GLU A 119 -21.76 -9.68 -1.86
C GLU A 119 -21.56 -11.19 -1.84
N VAL A 120 -20.44 -11.66 -2.41
CA VAL A 120 -20.04 -13.04 -2.21
C VAL A 120 -19.59 -13.11 -0.75
N PRO A 121 -20.27 -13.87 0.12
CA PRO A 121 -19.86 -13.96 1.51
C PRO A 121 -18.42 -14.43 1.57
N ALA A 122 -17.61 -13.73 2.37
CA ALA A 122 -16.24 -14.15 2.64
C ALA A 122 -16.28 -15.60 3.17
N VAL A 123 -15.58 -16.49 2.47
CA VAL A 123 -15.50 -17.93 2.79
C VAL A 123 -14.73 -18.14 4.09
#